data_AF-M1DSM9-F1
#
_entry.id   AF-M1DSM9-F1
#
_cell.length_a   1.000
_cell.length_b   1.000
_cell.length_c   1.000
_cell.angle_alpha   90.00
_cell.angle_beta   90.00
_cell.angle_gamma   90.00
#
_symmetry.space_group_name_H-M   'P 1'
#
loop_
_entity.id
_entity.type
_entity.pdbx_description
1 polymer ?
#
loop_
_entity_poly.entity_id
_entity_poly.type
_entity_poly.pdbx_seq_one_letter_code
_entity_poly.pdbx_strand_id
1 'polypeptide(L)'
;MDEVASKGRKSTTIGDLQDGILHTILEFMPIQDAARTSVLSKKWIPIWSTQPHLVFDPLFFQYVSNIGASAATVIYKILMQHTGNIMGFHLISSTCKLAQSVVDQFIIFVSKHGIQKLTLDMANEENYMLPNRIFTCATLTHLKLSRCFFKLPDGTQFPILVSLQLEHSKIAGHLGSEDDLNLPMLETLELRFCIGVDSVNLVSPKLDNMSIVSSYTVTFYCEPNLCNH
;
A
#
# COMPACT_ATOMS: atom_id res chain seq x y z
N MET A 1 46.35 -42.73 -26.02
CA MET A 1 46.02 -42.95 -24.60
C MET A 1 46.93 -42.00 -23.84
N ASP A 2 46.50 -40.82 -23.37
CA ASP A 2 45.17 -40.42 -22.95
C ASP A 2 44.89 -38.95 -23.24
N GLU A 3 43.71 -38.69 -23.76
CA GLU A 3 43.15 -37.36 -23.97
C GLU A 3 42.53 -36.91 -22.65
N VAL A 4 43.23 -36.02 -21.93
CA VAL A 4 42.72 -35.44 -20.68
C VAL A 4 41.58 -34.49 -21.04
N ALA A 5 40.35 -35.00 -20.96
CA ALA A 5 39.14 -34.20 -21.04
C ALA A 5 39.12 -33.19 -19.89
N SER A 6 39.54 -31.95 -20.18
CA SER A 6 39.30 -30.79 -19.33
C SER A 6 37.79 -30.57 -19.21
N LYS A 7 37.19 -31.09 -18.12
CA LYS A 7 35.84 -30.72 -17.67
C LYS A 7 35.87 -29.24 -17.31
N GLY A 8 35.53 -28.39 -18.28
CA GLY A 8 35.31 -26.96 -18.06
C GLY A 8 34.30 -26.78 -16.93
N ARG A 9 34.72 -26.07 -15.88
CA ARG A 9 33.87 -25.68 -14.76
C ARG A 9 32.71 -24.86 -15.35
N LYS A 10 31.48 -25.39 -15.36
CA LYS A 10 30.30 -24.60 -15.72
C LYS A 10 30.23 -23.45 -14.72
N SER A 11 30.57 -22.24 -15.18
CA SER A 11 30.38 -21.02 -14.41
C SER A 11 28.87 -20.83 -14.29
N THR A 12 28.29 -21.25 -13.16
CA THR A 12 26.89 -20.96 -12.85
C THR A 12 26.79 -19.45 -12.67
N THR A 13 26.28 -18.79 -13.70
CA THR A 13 26.09 -17.34 -13.69
C THR A 13 24.73 -17.09 -13.06
N ILE A 14 24.54 -15.94 -12.41
CA ILE A 14 23.24 -15.61 -11.79
C ILE A 14 22.09 -15.64 -12.84
N GLY A 15 22.39 -15.46 -14.13
CA GLY A 15 21.42 -15.62 -15.22
C GLY A 15 20.85 -17.03 -15.44
N ASP A 16 21.48 -18.07 -14.87
CA ASP A 16 21.04 -19.47 -14.98
C ASP A 16 19.96 -19.84 -13.97
N LEU A 17 19.65 -18.95 -13.00
CA LEU A 17 18.60 -19.17 -11.99
C LEU A 17 17.21 -19.17 -12.62
N GLN A 18 16.30 -19.98 -12.09
CA GLN A 18 14.89 -19.98 -12.52
C GLN A 18 14.20 -18.66 -12.16
N ASP A 19 13.22 -18.24 -12.96
CA ASP A 19 12.54 -16.96 -12.80
C ASP A 19 11.92 -16.80 -11.40
N GLY A 20 11.38 -17.87 -10.82
CA GLY A 20 10.86 -17.85 -9.44
C GLY A 20 11.90 -17.49 -8.37
N ILE A 21 13.16 -17.92 -8.55
CA ILE A 21 14.26 -17.57 -7.64
C ILE A 21 14.62 -16.10 -7.82
N LEU A 22 14.65 -15.62 -9.07
CA LEU A 22 14.94 -14.22 -9.37
C LEU A 22 13.87 -13.29 -8.79
N HIS A 23 12.58 -13.65 -8.88
CA HIS A 23 11.49 -12.95 -8.18
C HIS A 23 11.73 -12.87 -6.68
N THR A 24 12.02 -14.01 -6.06
CA THR A 24 12.31 -14.10 -4.63
C THR A 24 13.47 -13.16 -4.25
N ILE A 25 14.54 -13.11 -5.05
CA ILE A 25 15.67 -12.20 -4.82
C ILE A 25 15.21 -10.74 -4.88
N LEU A 26 14.42 -10.36 -5.88
CA LEU A 26 13.94 -8.98 -6.03
C LEU A 26 13.01 -8.55 -4.87
N GLU A 27 12.22 -9.46 -4.31
CA GLU A 27 11.35 -9.19 -3.16
C GLU A 27 12.11 -8.77 -1.90
N PHE A 28 13.37 -9.19 -1.76
CA PHE A 28 14.23 -8.78 -0.65
C PHE A 28 15.04 -7.51 -0.93
N MET A 29 14.90 -6.92 -2.12
CA MET A 29 15.66 -5.74 -2.51
C MET A 29 14.83 -4.46 -2.39
N PRO A 30 15.46 -3.33 -2.00
CA PRO A 30 14.86 -2.02 -2.22
C PRO A 30 14.50 -1.82 -3.69
N ILE A 31 13.41 -1.10 -3.94
CA ILE A 31 12.81 -0.91 -5.28
C ILE A 31 13.83 -0.36 -6.28
N GLN A 32 14.71 0.57 -5.86
CA GLN A 32 15.77 1.14 -6.68
C GLN A 32 16.85 0.12 -7.08
N ASP A 33 17.19 -0.82 -6.20
CA ASP A 33 18.22 -1.82 -6.48
C ASP A 33 17.66 -2.96 -7.32
N ALA A 34 16.42 -3.36 -7.05
CA ALA A 34 15.69 -4.29 -7.89
C ALA A 34 15.57 -3.76 -9.33
N ALA A 35 15.26 -2.47 -9.52
CA ALA A 35 15.26 -1.85 -10.85
C ALA A 35 16.64 -1.91 -11.54
N ARG A 36 17.74 -1.75 -10.79
CA ARG A 36 19.11 -1.75 -11.34
C ARG A 36 19.56 -3.13 -11.80
N THR A 37 18.95 -4.22 -11.30
CA THR A 37 19.25 -5.57 -11.80
C THR A 37 18.98 -5.73 -13.30
N SER A 38 18.10 -4.90 -13.87
CA SER A 38 17.84 -4.83 -15.32
C SER A 38 19.10 -4.60 -16.18
N VAL A 39 20.15 -3.99 -15.60
CA VAL A 39 21.44 -3.76 -16.28
C VAL A 39 22.28 -5.03 -16.34
N LEU A 40 22.05 -6.01 -15.46
CA LEU A 40 22.86 -7.24 -15.37
C LEU A 40 22.58 -8.21 -16.53
N SER A 41 21.34 -8.30 -16.98
CA SER A 41 20.92 -9.14 -18.11
C SER A 41 19.48 -8.83 -18.52
N LYS A 42 19.14 -9.05 -19.78
CA LYS A 42 17.77 -8.94 -20.31
C LYS A 42 16.75 -9.78 -19.56
N LYS A 43 17.20 -10.86 -18.88
CA LYS A 43 16.34 -11.74 -18.08
C LYS A 43 15.69 -11.02 -16.89
N TRP A 44 16.37 -10.03 -16.31
CA TRP A 44 15.86 -9.31 -15.14
C TRP A 44 14.76 -8.29 -15.47
N ILE A 45 14.71 -7.80 -16.72
CA ILE A 45 13.73 -6.80 -17.16
C ILE A 45 12.28 -7.24 -16.93
N PRO A 46 11.82 -8.41 -17.46
CA PRO A 46 10.43 -8.84 -17.28
C PRO A 46 10.11 -9.25 -15.83
N ILE A 47 11.11 -9.65 -15.05
CA ILE A 47 10.96 -10.09 -13.66
C ILE A 47 10.74 -8.86 -12.77
N TRP A 48 11.57 -7.83 -12.96
CA TRP A 48 11.41 -6.54 -12.31
C TRP A 48 10.07 -5.87 -12.66
N SER A 49 9.68 -5.87 -13.93
CA SER A 49 8.44 -5.21 -14.37
C SER A 49 7.16 -5.86 -13.86
N THR A 50 7.24 -7.05 -13.25
CA THR A 50 6.10 -7.81 -12.71
C THR A 50 6.14 -7.96 -11.19
N GLN A 51 7.00 -7.19 -10.51
CA GLN A 51 7.15 -7.25 -9.06
C GLN A 51 5.84 -6.92 -8.32
N PRO A 52 5.29 -7.83 -7.49
CA PRO A 52 3.95 -7.68 -6.92
C PRO A 52 3.86 -6.60 -5.83
N HIS A 53 4.98 -6.25 -5.20
CA HIS A 53 5.04 -5.28 -4.11
C HIS A 53 5.93 -4.09 -4.51
N LEU A 54 5.31 -2.92 -4.61
CA LEU A 54 6.01 -1.66 -4.87
C LEU A 54 6.12 -0.87 -3.57
N VAL A 55 7.34 -0.81 -3.02
CA VAL A 55 7.65 -0.14 -1.76
C VAL A 55 8.49 1.10 -2.02
N PHE A 56 7.93 2.26 -1.70
CA PHE A 56 8.56 3.58 -1.74
C PHE A 56 8.65 4.11 -0.31
N ASP A 57 9.71 3.71 0.38
CA ASP A 57 9.96 4.01 1.79
C ASP A 57 10.91 5.21 1.98
N PRO A 58 11.23 5.62 3.22
CA PRO A 58 12.15 6.73 3.46
C PRO A 58 13.53 6.54 2.80
N LEU A 59 14.01 5.30 2.64
CA LEU A 59 15.28 5.00 1.97
C LEU A 59 15.18 5.26 0.46
N PHE A 60 14.06 4.90 -0.18
CA PHE A 60 13.78 5.27 -1.57
C PHE A 60 13.80 6.79 -1.76
N PHE A 61 13.10 7.54 -0.91
CA PHE A 61 13.06 9.01 -1.00
C PHE A 61 14.44 9.63 -0.78
N GLN A 62 15.21 9.11 0.18
CA GLN A 62 16.60 9.52 0.39
C GLN A 62 17.47 9.24 -0.84
N TYR A 63 17.36 8.05 -1.43
CA TYR A 63 18.07 7.68 -2.65
C TYR A 63 17.75 8.64 -3.80
N VAL A 64 16.47 8.89 -4.05
CA VAL A 64 16.02 9.80 -5.12
C VAL A 64 16.52 11.24 -4.90
N SER A 65 16.49 11.72 -3.66
CA SER A 65 17.04 13.03 -3.29
C SER A 65 18.55 13.11 -3.53
N ASN A 66 19.30 12.06 -3.18
CA ASN A 66 20.75 12.02 -3.33
C ASN A 66 21.20 12.10 -4.80
N ILE A 67 20.40 11.55 -5.72
CA ILE A 67 20.65 11.65 -7.15
C ILE A 67 20.04 12.91 -7.79
N GLY A 68 19.46 13.81 -7.00
CA GLY A 68 18.85 15.06 -7.47
C GLY A 68 17.63 14.87 -8.36
N ALA A 69 16.91 13.75 -8.24
CA ALA A 69 15.76 13.43 -9.08
C ALA A 69 14.43 13.76 -8.37
N SER A 70 13.36 13.88 -9.17
CA SER A 70 12.00 14.01 -8.65
C SER A 70 11.41 12.65 -8.32
N ALA A 71 11.03 12.44 -7.05
CA ALA A 71 10.36 11.22 -6.61
C ALA A 71 9.07 10.95 -7.39
N ALA A 72 8.27 11.99 -7.63
CA ALA A 72 7.07 11.89 -8.47
C ALA A 72 7.40 11.34 -9.86
N THR A 73 8.45 11.85 -10.51
CA THR A 73 8.84 11.41 -11.84
C THR A 73 9.39 9.98 -11.84
N VAL A 74 10.17 9.60 -10.83
CA VAL A 74 10.72 8.25 -10.71
C VAL A 74 9.61 7.23 -10.47
N ILE A 75 8.70 7.49 -9.52
CA ILE A 75 7.55 6.62 -9.24
C ILE A 75 6.68 6.47 -10.49
N TYR A 76 6.37 7.59 -11.16
CA TYR A 76 5.58 7.56 -12.40
C TYR A 76 6.23 6.65 -13.47
N LYS A 77 7.54 6.77 -13.69
CA LYS A 77 8.27 5.91 -14.64
C LYS A 77 8.20 4.44 -14.27
N ILE A 78 8.34 4.11 -12.97
CA ILE A 78 8.24 2.73 -12.48
C ILE A 78 6.83 2.18 -12.76
N LEU A 79 5.78 2.94 -12.43
CA LEU A 79 4.40 2.54 -12.69
C LEU A 79 4.13 2.32 -14.18
N MET A 80 4.59 3.22 -15.06
CA MET A 80 4.40 3.10 -16.51
C MET A 80 5.15 1.92 -17.14
N GLN A 81 6.20 1.42 -16.50
CA GLN A 81 6.94 0.24 -16.94
C GLN A 81 6.39 -1.06 -16.34
N HIS A 82 5.46 -0.97 -15.39
CA HIS A 82 4.94 -2.12 -14.69
C HIS A 82 3.91 -2.87 -15.55
N THR A 83 4.13 -4.17 -15.74
CA THR A 83 3.31 -5.03 -16.60
C THR A 83 2.53 -6.10 -15.82
N GLY A 84 2.78 -6.24 -14.52
CA GLY A 84 2.13 -7.22 -13.65
C GLY A 84 0.96 -6.67 -12.83
N ASN A 85 0.46 -7.54 -11.95
CA ASN A 85 -0.46 -7.15 -10.88
C ASN A 85 0.33 -6.51 -9.74
N ILE A 86 -0.17 -5.40 -9.21
CA ILE A 86 0.43 -4.69 -8.07
C ILE A 86 -0.37 -5.08 -6.84
N MET A 87 0.05 -6.15 -6.18
CA MET A 87 -0.62 -6.68 -4.99
C MET A 87 -0.47 -5.75 -3.79
N GLY A 88 0.68 -5.09 -3.64
CA GLY A 88 0.96 -4.12 -2.59
C GLY A 88 1.58 -2.84 -3.12
N PHE A 89 1.05 -1.70 -2.69
CA PHE A 89 1.62 -0.39 -2.95
C PHE A 89 1.81 0.36 -1.64
N HIS A 90 3.06 0.70 -1.33
CA HIS A 90 3.45 1.35 -0.09
C HIS A 90 4.17 2.64 -0.41
N LEU A 91 3.53 3.79 -0.16
CA LEU A 91 4.10 5.11 -0.34
C LEU A 91 4.27 5.75 1.02
N ILE A 92 5.48 5.65 1.58
CA ILE A 92 5.80 6.05 2.94
C ILE A 92 6.76 7.22 2.88
N SER A 93 6.20 8.41 2.80
CA SER A 93 6.95 9.66 2.69
C SER A 93 6.89 10.42 4.01
N SER A 94 7.94 10.25 4.84
CA SER A 94 8.06 10.99 6.10
C SER A 94 8.36 12.47 5.89
N THR A 95 9.15 12.81 4.87
CA THR A 95 9.73 14.16 4.67
C THR A 95 9.47 14.77 3.30
N CYS A 96 9.12 13.97 2.28
CA CYS A 96 8.94 14.47 0.91
C CYS A 96 7.45 14.79 0.64
N LYS A 97 7.13 16.09 0.51
CA LYS A 97 5.77 16.52 0.16
C LYS A 97 5.50 16.23 -1.32
N LEU A 98 4.55 15.34 -1.59
CA LEU A 98 4.04 15.07 -2.94
C LEU A 98 2.71 15.79 -3.13
N ALA A 99 2.49 16.38 -4.31
CA ALA A 99 1.21 17.00 -4.64
C ALA A 99 0.09 15.94 -4.66
N GLN A 100 -1.08 16.28 -4.14
CA GLN A 100 -2.23 15.38 -4.07
C GLN A 100 -2.60 14.80 -5.44
N SER A 101 -2.66 15.65 -6.48
CA SER A 101 -2.97 15.22 -7.84
C SER A 101 -1.99 14.18 -8.39
N VAL A 102 -0.72 14.20 -7.97
CA VAL A 102 0.29 13.22 -8.36
C VAL A 102 0.03 11.88 -7.66
N VAL A 103 -0.23 11.91 -6.35
CA VAL A 103 -0.52 10.71 -5.58
C VAL A 103 -1.82 10.07 -6.07
N ASP A 104 -2.85 10.86 -6.37
CA ASP A 104 -4.12 10.38 -6.91
C ASP A 104 -3.93 9.62 -8.22
N GLN A 105 -3.04 10.09 -9.10
CA GLN A 105 -2.69 9.35 -10.32
C GLN A 105 -2.09 7.98 -10.01
N PHE A 106 -1.22 7.89 -8.99
CA PHE A 106 -0.65 6.61 -8.56
C PHE A 106 -1.73 5.69 -8.01
N ILE A 107 -2.61 6.19 -7.14
CA ILE A 107 -3.71 5.39 -6.55
C ILE A 107 -4.67 4.90 -7.63
N ILE A 108 -5.06 5.77 -8.57
CA ILE A 108 -5.93 5.40 -9.68
C ILE A 108 -5.26 4.34 -10.56
N PHE A 109 -3.96 4.46 -10.81
CA PHE A 109 -3.20 3.46 -11.55
C PHE A 109 -3.24 2.11 -10.82
N VAL A 110 -2.77 2.02 -9.58
CA VAL A 110 -2.67 0.73 -8.87
C VAL A 110 -4.05 0.11 -8.60
N SER A 111 -5.10 0.91 -8.45
CA SER A 111 -6.49 0.40 -8.32
C SER A 111 -6.95 -0.42 -9.52
N LYS A 112 -6.36 -0.18 -10.71
CA LYS A 112 -6.64 -0.94 -11.94
C LYS A 112 -5.75 -2.16 -12.12
N HIS A 113 -4.73 -2.31 -11.27
CA HIS A 113 -3.73 -3.39 -11.31
C HIS A 113 -3.92 -4.42 -10.19
N GLY A 114 -5.14 -4.54 -9.65
CA GLY A 114 -5.51 -5.59 -8.70
C GLY A 114 -4.95 -5.40 -7.29
N ILE A 115 -4.77 -4.15 -6.84
CA ILE A 115 -4.24 -3.84 -5.51
C ILE A 115 -5.01 -4.49 -4.37
N GLN A 116 -4.26 -5.10 -3.44
CA GLN A 116 -4.81 -5.72 -2.24
C GLN A 116 -4.39 -4.98 -0.98
N LYS A 117 -3.16 -4.49 -0.95
CA LYS A 117 -2.59 -3.78 0.20
C LYS A 117 -2.17 -2.37 -0.20
N LEU A 118 -2.77 -1.37 0.42
CA LEU A 118 -2.41 0.03 0.24
C LEU A 118 -1.88 0.58 1.55
N THR A 119 -0.65 1.13 1.53
CA THR A 119 -0.11 1.90 2.65
C THR A 119 0.27 3.28 2.17
N LEU A 120 -0.31 4.32 2.77
CA LEU A 120 0.07 5.71 2.52
C LEU A 120 0.48 6.36 3.83
N ASP A 121 1.66 6.97 3.84
CA ASP A 121 2.11 7.81 4.92
C ASP A 121 2.59 9.14 4.36
N MET A 122 1.84 10.21 4.62
CA MET A 122 1.95 11.47 3.89
C MET A 122 2.59 12.57 4.74
N ALA A 123 3.63 13.24 4.23
CA ALA A 123 4.24 14.39 4.90
C ALA A 123 3.38 15.69 4.88
N ASN A 124 2.11 15.60 4.47
CA ASN A 124 1.29 16.75 4.05
C ASN A 124 0.37 17.32 5.15
N GLU A 125 0.78 17.28 6.42
CA GLU A 125 0.03 17.87 7.55
C GLU A 125 -1.46 17.43 7.57
N GLU A 126 -1.73 16.13 7.33
CA GLU A 126 -3.07 15.53 7.39
C GLU A 126 -4.10 15.99 6.33
N ASN A 127 -3.67 16.62 5.24
CA ASN A 127 -4.61 17.15 4.22
C ASN A 127 -4.90 16.20 3.05
N TYR A 128 -4.19 15.08 2.93
CA TYR A 128 -4.37 14.20 1.78
C TYR A 128 -5.68 13.42 1.88
N MET A 129 -6.56 13.59 0.90
CA MET A 129 -7.79 12.81 0.75
C MET A 129 -7.61 11.74 -0.31
N LEU A 130 -8.07 10.53 0.00
CA LEU A 130 -8.06 9.44 -0.98
C LEU A 130 -9.08 9.68 -2.10
N PRO A 131 -8.74 9.32 -3.36
CA PRO A 131 -9.68 9.41 -4.47
C PRO A 131 -10.79 8.35 -4.32
N ASN A 132 -12.03 8.73 -4.64
CA ASN A 132 -13.22 7.90 -4.39
C ASN A 132 -13.14 6.47 -4.93
N ARG A 133 -12.41 6.28 -6.05
CA ARG A 133 -12.24 4.98 -6.72
C ARG A 133 -11.64 3.90 -5.80
N ILE A 134 -10.86 4.27 -4.79
CA ILE A 134 -10.23 3.28 -3.91
C ILE A 134 -11.23 2.64 -2.94
N PHE A 135 -12.28 3.36 -2.57
CA PHE A 135 -13.33 2.87 -1.66
C PHE A 135 -14.21 1.79 -2.31
N THR A 136 -14.26 1.75 -3.64
CA THR A 136 -15.00 0.74 -4.42
C THR A 136 -14.08 -0.32 -5.03
N CYS A 137 -12.81 -0.37 -4.63
CA CYS A 137 -11.85 -1.32 -5.16
C CYS A 137 -12.16 -2.74 -4.68
N ALA A 138 -12.61 -3.60 -5.60
CA ALA A 138 -13.05 -4.96 -5.31
C ALA A 138 -11.92 -5.92 -4.87
N THR A 139 -10.65 -5.51 -4.97
CA THR A 139 -9.49 -6.32 -4.59
C THR A 139 -8.83 -5.85 -3.30
N LEU A 140 -9.18 -4.66 -2.78
CA LEU A 140 -8.49 -4.05 -1.65
C LEU A 140 -8.93 -4.68 -0.33
N THR A 141 -8.00 -5.36 0.34
CA THR A 141 -8.23 -6.06 1.62
C THR A 141 -7.57 -5.37 2.80
N HIS A 142 -6.48 -4.64 2.59
CA HIS A 142 -5.74 -3.96 3.65
C HIS A 142 -5.49 -2.49 3.28
N LEU A 143 -5.93 -1.59 4.15
CA LEU A 143 -5.71 -0.15 4.01
C LEU A 143 -5.03 0.37 5.26
N LYS A 144 -3.81 0.90 5.10
CA LYS A 144 -3.09 1.64 6.13
C LYS A 144 -2.88 3.08 5.70
N LEU A 145 -3.35 4.02 6.51
CA LEU A 145 -3.19 5.45 6.25
C LEU A 145 -2.55 6.13 7.46
N SER A 146 -1.49 6.87 7.20
CA SER A 146 -0.79 7.66 8.19
C SER A 146 -0.74 9.12 7.72
N ARG A 147 -1.07 10.06 8.61
CA ARG A 147 -1.06 11.51 8.30
C ARG A 147 -1.95 11.89 7.10
N CYS A 148 -3.13 11.28 7.03
CA CYS A 148 -4.12 11.48 5.97
C CYS A 148 -5.48 11.96 6.52
N PHE A 149 -6.33 12.46 5.63
CA PHE A 149 -7.74 12.72 5.91
C PHE A 149 -8.58 11.57 5.37
N PHE A 150 -9.16 10.79 6.27
CA PHE A 150 -10.06 9.70 5.93
C PHE A 150 -11.51 10.17 5.98
N LYS A 151 -12.12 10.26 4.79
CA LYS A 151 -13.56 10.51 4.63
C LYS A 151 -14.11 9.47 3.66
N LEU A 152 -15.10 8.71 4.12
CA LEU A 152 -15.81 7.80 3.24
C LEU A 152 -16.91 8.57 2.47
N PRO A 153 -17.02 8.43 1.14
CA PRO A 153 -18.15 8.97 0.40
C PRO A 153 -19.46 8.23 0.67
N ASP A 154 -20.58 8.94 0.65
CA ASP A 154 -21.92 8.38 0.83
C ASP A 154 -22.20 7.23 -0.14
N GLY A 155 -22.78 6.13 0.37
CA GLY A 155 -23.14 4.96 -0.43
C GLY A 155 -21.96 4.12 -0.95
N THR A 156 -20.71 4.44 -0.56
CA THR A 156 -19.57 3.58 -0.87
C THR A 156 -19.39 2.53 0.22
N GLN A 157 -18.97 1.34 -0.19
CA GLN A 157 -18.70 0.23 0.72
C GLN A 157 -17.37 -0.36 0.28
N PHE A 158 -16.43 -0.51 1.20
CA PHE A 158 -15.30 -1.38 0.96
C PHE A 158 -15.83 -2.83 0.96
N PRO A 159 -15.88 -3.51 -0.20
CA PRO A 159 -16.64 -4.76 -0.29
C PRO A 159 -15.94 -5.90 0.45
N ILE A 160 -14.60 -5.87 0.50
CA ILE A 160 -13.77 -6.95 1.03
C ILE A 160 -12.63 -6.47 1.93
N LEU A 161 -12.71 -5.24 2.46
CA LEU A 161 -11.67 -4.72 3.35
C LEU A 161 -11.69 -5.49 4.67
N VAL A 162 -10.57 -6.14 4.97
CA VAL A 162 -10.33 -6.98 6.14
C VAL A 162 -9.60 -6.21 7.24
N SER A 163 -8.67 -5.32 6.87
CA SER A 163 -7.89 -4.53 7.81
C SER A 163 -7.92 -3.05 7.45
N LEU A 164 -8.28 -2.22 8.43
CA LEU A 164 -8.22 -0.76 8.38
C LEU A 164 -7.32 -0.25 9.50
N GLN A 165 -6.23 0.41 9.14
CA GLN A 165 -5.29 1.00 10.09
C GLN A 165 -5.14 2.48 9.80
N LEU A 166 -5.46 3.33 10.77
CA LEU A 166 -5.33 4.77 10.70
C LEU A 166 -4.37 5.24 11.79
N GLU A 167 -3.39 6.06 11.42
CA GLU A 167 -2.39 6.58 12.34
C GLU A 167 -2.18 8.09 12.10
N HIS A 168 -2.18 8.90 13.16
CA HIS A 168 -2.05 10.36 13.05
C HIS A 168 -2.96 10.95 11.96
N SER A 169 -4.18 10.45 11.84
CA SER A 169 -5.08 10.75 10.72
C SER A 169 -6.38 11.33 11.23
N LYS A 170 -6.95 12.25 10.47
CA LYS A 170 -8.26 12.83 10.78
C LYS A 170 -9.35 12.02 10.10
N ILE A 171 -10.34 11.63 10.88
CA ILE A 171 -11.52 10.90 10.43
C ILE A 171 -12.67 11.91 10.34
N ALA A 172 -13.30 11.98 9.17
CA ALA A 172 -14.50 12.79 8.99
C ALA A 172 -15.73 11.96 9.33
N GLY A 173 -16.41 12.35 10.41
CA GLY A 173 -17.73 11.84 10.73
C GLY A 173 -18.85 12.62 10.04
N HIS A 174 -19.94 11.91 9.77
CA HIS A 174 -21.22 12.50 9.44
C HIS A 174 -22.01 12.70 10.74
N LEU A 175 -21.69 13.74 11.50
CA LEU A 175 -22.57 14.19 12.58
C LEU A 175 -23.85 14.76 11.93
N GLY A 176 -24.83 13.88 11.69
CA GLY A 176 -26.18 14.28 11.23
C GLY A 176 -26.69 13.65 9.94
N SER A 177 -25.97 12.72 9.29
CA SER A 177 -26.58 11.79 8.34
C SER A 177 -26.48 10.37 8.89
N GLU A 178 -27.54 9.59 8.72
CA GLU A 178 -27.68 8.18 9.17
C GLU A 178 -26.77 7.22 8.39
N ASP A 179 -25.61 7.68 7.91
CA ASP A 179 -24.71 6.90 7.10
C ASP A 179 -23.66 6.23 8.00
N ASP A 180 -24.05 5.08 8.54
CA ASP A 180 -23.14 4.18 9.23
C ASP A 180 -21.99 3.78 8.29
N LEU A 181 -20.76 3.85 8.82
CA LEU A 181 -19.59 3.33 8.12
C LEU A 181 -19.69 1.80 8.11
N ASN A 182 -20.27 1.26 7.05
CA ASN A 182 -20.46 -0.20 6.93
C ASN A 182 -19.22 -0.86 6.30
N LEU A 183 -18.50 -1.64 7.12
CA LEU A 183 -17.34 -2.42 6.72
C LEU A 183 -17.61 -3.92 6.98
N PRO A 184 -18.34 -4.59 6.07
CA PRO A 184 -18.96 -5.90 6.34
C PRO A 184 -17.95 -7.04 6.48
N MET A 185 -16.73 -6.86 5.97
CA MET A 185 -15.66 -7.86 5.95
C MET A 185 -14.50 -7.53 6.88
N LEU A 186 -14.60 -6.42 7.63
CA LEU A 186 -13.50 -5.93 8.44
C LEU A 186 -13.33 -6.80 9.69
N GLU A 187 -12.12 -7.32 9.86
CA GLU A 187 -11.71 -8.15 10.98
C GLU A 187 -10.77 -7.41 11.93
N THR A 188 -9.99 -6.43 11.41
CA THR A 188 -9.02 -5.66 12.17
C THR A 188 -9.20 -4.16 11.98
N LEU A 189 -9.41 -3.45 13.09
CA LEU A 189 -9.42 -1.99 13.17
C LEU A 189 -8.33 -1.50 14.12
N GLU A 190 -7.40 -0.69 13.62
CA GLU A 190 -6.40 -0.02 14.45
C GLU A 190 -6.47 1.50 14.23
N LEU A 191 -6.71 2.25 15.32
CA LEU A 191 -6.74 3.71 15.31
C LEU A 191 -5.68 4.23 16.29
N ARG A 192 -4.67 4.95 15.79
CA ARG A 192 -3.58 5.50 16.60
C ARG A 192 -3.48 7.00 16.43
N PHE A 193 -3.64 7.76 17.52
CA PHE A 193 -3.54 9.21 17.53
C PHE A 193 -4.45 9.87 16.46
N CYS A 194 -5.62 9.29 16.23
CA CYS A 194 -6.60 9.80 15.27
C CYS A 194 -7.47 10.89 15.89
N ILE A 195 -7.97 11.80 15.06
CA ILE A 195 -8.90 12.86 15.44
C ILE A 195 -10.26 12.58 14.81
N GLY A 196 -11.37 12.86 15.52
CA GLY A 196 -12.73 12.71 15.01
C GLY A 196 -13.29 11.28 15.07
N VAL A 197 -12.65 10.40 15.86
CA VAL A 197 -13.10 9.01 16.06
C VAL A 197 -14.51 8.94 16.67
N ASP A 198 -14.84 9.87 17.55
CA ASP A 198 -16.13 10.05 18.22
C ASP A 198 -17.27 10.45 17.27
N SER A 199 -16.95 10.87 16.04
CA SER A 199 -17.93 11.35 15.06
C SER A 199 -18.40 10.29 14.06
N VAL A 200 -17.92 9.05 14.17
CA VAL A 200 -18.22 7.96 13.22
C VAL A 200 -18.91 6.80 13.93
N ASN A 201 -20.07 6.38 13.41
CA ASN A 201 -20.62 5.07 13.73
C ASN A 201 -20.04 4.03 12.77
N LEU A 202 -19.45 2.96 13.30
CA LEU A 202 -18.83 1.89 12.52
C LEU A 202 -19.63 0.61 12.69
N VAL A 203 -20.16 0.09 11.59
CA VAL A 203 -20.86 -1.21 11.55
C VAL A 203 -19.94 -2.23 10.90
N SER A 204 -19.41 -3.13 11.72
CA SER A 204 -18.54 -4.21 11.25
C SER A 204 -18.83 -5.52 12.00
N PRO A 205 -19.66 -6.42 11.44
CA PRO A 205 -20.11 -7.62 12.13
C PRO A 205 -19.03 -8.70 12.28
N LYS A 206 -17.91 -8.58 11.56
CA LYS A 206 -16.79 -9.54 11.59
C LYS A 206 -15.59 -9.05 12.39
N LEU A 207 -15.71 -7.92 13.07
CA LEU A 207 -14.59 -7.31 13.79
C LEU A 207 -14.14 -8.22 14.93
N ASP A 208 -12.89 -8.69 14.85
CA ASP A 208 -12.27 -9.58 15.83
C ASP A 208 -11.22 -8.83 16.66
N ASN A 209 -10.46 -7.95 16.00
CA ASN A 209 -9.36 -7.21 16.61
C ASN A 209 -9.60 -5.71 16.51
N MET A 210 -9.73 -5.06 17.68
CA MET A 210 -9.87 -3.61 17.78
C MET A 210 -8.79 -3.05 18.71
N SER A 211 -8.01 -2.10 18.21
CA SER A 211 -6.98 -1.39 18.97
C SER A 211 -7.13 0.11 18.78
N ILE A 212 -7.24 0.84 19.89
CA ILE A 212 -7.33 2.30 19.87
C ILE A 212 -6.29 2.87 20.84
N VAL A 213 -5.41 3.69 20.29
CA VAL A 213 -4.43 4.47 21.05
C VAL A 213 -4.75 5.93 20.78
N SER A 214 -5.18 6.68 21.79
CA SER A 214 -5.52 8.09 21.64
C SER A 214 -4.82 8.94 22.70
N SER A 215 -4.56 10.21 22.37
CA SER A 215 -4.11 11.21 23.34
C SER A 215 -5.26 11.80 24.17
N TYR A 216 -6.51 11.44 23.86
CA TYR A 216 -7.72 11.91 24.53
C TYR A 216 -8.76 10.77 24.71
N THR A 217 -9.70 10.94 25.64
CA THR A 217 -10.76 9.95 25.91
C THR A 217 -11.70 9.83 24.73
N VAL A 218 -11.88 8.61 24.21
CA VAL A 218 -12.89 8.28 23.19
C VAL A 218 -13.98 7.45 23.84
N THR A 219 -15.25 7.83 23.64
CA THR A 219 -16.40 7.10 24.18
C THR A 219 -17.11 6.37 23.05
N PHE A 220 -17.32 5.07 23.18
CA PHE A 220 -18.06 4.28 22.19
C PHE A 220 -19.37 3.77 22.79
N TYR A 221 -20.42 3.83 21.98
CA TYR A 221 -21.64 3.08 22.22
C TYR A 221 -21.53 1.80 21.42
N CYS A 222 -21.13 0.72 22.09
CA CYS A 222 -21.26 -0.60 21.51
C CYS A 222 -22.74 -0.97 21.67
N GLU A 223 -23.52 -0.94 20.59
CA GLU A 223 -24.83 -1.58 20.61
C GLU A 223 -24.59 -3.07 20.81
N PRO A 224 -24.96 -3.64 21.97
CA PRO A 224 -24.79 -5.07 22.17
C PRO A 224 -25.73 -5.73 21.17
N ASN A 225 -25.14 -6.45 20.22
CA ASN A 225 -25.76 -7.37 19.28
C ASN A 225 -27.30 -7.29 19.24
N LEU A 226 -27.86 -6.94 18.08
CA LEU A 226 -29.14 -7.51 17.64
C LEU A 226 -28.99 -9.04 17.46
N CYS A 227 -28.62 -9.74 18.52
CA CYS A 227 -28.98 -11.13 18.76
C CYS A 227 -30.46 -11.12 19.09
N ASN A 228 -31.32 -11.35 18.10
CA ASN A 228 -32.62 -11.95 18.33
C ASN A 228 -33.11 -12.62 17.04
N HIS A 229 -33.03 -13.95 17.07
CA HIS A 229 -33.80 -14.97 16.34
C HIS A 229 -33.80 -15.02 14.81
#